data_AF-A0A9D7NUE2-F1
#
_entry.id   AF-A0A9D7NUE2-F1
#
_cell.length_a   1.000
_cell.length_b   1.000
_cell.length_c   1.000
_cell.angle_alpha   90.00
_cell.angle_beta   90.00
_cell.angle_gamma   90.00
#
_symmetry.space_group_name_H-M   'P 1'
#
loop_
_entity.id
_entity.type
_entity.pdbx_description
1 polymer ?
#
loop_
_entity_poly.entity_id
_entity_poly.type
_entity_poly.pdbx_seq_one_letter_code
_entity_poly.pdbx_strand_id
1 'polypeptide(L)'
;MSVPRLLAISALLGSLIWGCQISTSQSSKNNLPTELQLAQATLDSCAIFIPLWQQKMDRLSKVNEFEALKIQNNLNILEENHQDLQELTALDLKSLRKTGELNNHLLQLSTQTQYVQALLASGKAIYEEHSQSFGKWKKE
;
A
#
# COMPACT_ATOMS: atom_id res chain seq x y z
N MET A 1 -11.78 -8.17 26.97
CA MET A 1 -11.37 -6.96 26.24
C MET A 1 -10.21 -7.33 25.33
N SER A 2 -10.43 -7.31 24.01
CA SER A 2 -9.58 -7.93 23.00
C SER A 2 -8.49 -6.98 22.48
N VAL A 3 -7.30 -7.11 23.06
CA VAL A 3 -6.03 -6.48 22.63
C VAL A 3 -5.33 -7.11 21.38
N PRO A 4 -5.73 -8.25 20.76
CA PRO A 4 -4.91 -8.85 19.71
C PRO A 4 -4.94 -8.12 18.35
N ARG A 5 -5.94 -7.29 18.07
CA ARG A 5 -6.02 -6.57 16.77
C ARG A 5 -4.98 -5.46 16.62
N LEU A 6 -4.64 -4.77 17.70
CA LEU A 6 -3.64 -3.69 17.68
C LEU A 6 -2.22 -4.24 17.52
N LEU A 7 -1.93 -5.42 18.10
CA LEU A 7 -0.61 -6.07 17.97
C LEU A 7 -0.35 -6.63 16.56
N ALA A 8 -1.41 -7.11 15.87
CA ALA A 8 -1.27 -7.62 14.50
C ALA A 8 -0.96 -6.50 13.50
N ILE A 9 -1.54 -5.30 13.68
CA ILE A 9 -1.26 -4.13 12.86
C ILE A 9 0.18 -3.65 13.09
N SER A 10 0.67 -3.62 14.33
CA SER A 10 2.06 -3.28 14.63
C SER A 10 3.07 -4.28 14.05
N ALA A 11 2.73 -5.57 14.02
CA ALA A 11 3.58 -6.61 13.44
C ALA A 11 3.62 -6.55 11.90
N LEU A 12 2.49 -6.19 11.25
CA LEU A 12 2.40 -5.96 9.81
C LEU A 12 3.13 -4.68 9.38
N LEU A 13 3.01 -3.59 10.16
CA LEU A 13 3.82 -2.38 9.96
C LEU A 13 5.31 -2.66 10.17
N GLY A 14 5.66 -3.42 11.22
CA GLY A 14 7.04 -3.81 11.49
C GLY A 14 7.67 -4.68 10.40
N SER A 15 6.90 -5.60 9.79
CA SER A 15 7.39 -6.44 8.69
C SER A 15 7.45 -5.71 7.34
N LEU A 16 6.58 -4.73 7.09
CA LEU A 16 6.67 -3.82 5.94
C LEU A 16 7.88 -2.89 6.02
N ILE A 17 8.16 -2.35 7.22
CA ILE A 17 9.36 -1.55 7.48
C ILE A 17 10.63 -2.40 7.25
N TRP A 18 10.63 -3.67 7.69
CA TRP A 18 11.78 -4.56 7.49
C TRP A 18 11.94 -5.02 6.03
N GLY A 19 10.83 -5.29 5.32
CA GLY A 19 10.84 -5.61 3.89
C GLY A 19 11.34 -4.45 3.01
N CYS A 20 11.03 -3.21 3.38
CA CYS A 20 11.57 -2.02 2.73
C CYS A 20 13.05 -1.78 3.05
N GLN A 21 13.51 -2.08 4.28
CA GLN A 21 14.93 -1.94 4.65
C GLN A 21 15.88 -2.87 3.90
N ILE A 22 15.42 -4.05 3.47
CA ILE A 22 16.26 -4.99 2.70
C ILE A 22 16.50 -4.47 1.27
N SER A 23 15.60 -3.64 0.73
CA SER A 23 15.70 -3.10 -0.63
C SER A 23 16.51 -1.80 -0.72
N THR A 24 16.59 -1.02 0.37
CA THR A 24 17.35 0.24 0.40
C THR A 24 18.86 0.05 0.56
N SER A 25 19.30 -1.16 0.91
CA SER A 25 20.72 -1.46 1.14
C SER A 25 21.57 -1.47 -0.14
N GLN A 26 20.97 -1.42 -1.35
CA GLN A 26 21.71 -1.45 -2.63
C GLN A 26 21.61 -0.19 -3.49
N SER A 27 20.91 0.87 -3.07
CA SER A 27 20.80 2.13 -3.85
C SER A 27 21.55 3.30 -3.22
N SER A 28 22.76 3.05 -2.72
CA SER A 28 23.65 4.11 -2.20
C SER A 28 24.38 4.85 -3.35
N LYS A 29 23.60 5.49 -4.24
CA LYS A 29 24.16 6.45 -5.23
C LYS A 29 23.34 7.71 -5.44
N ASN A 30 22.14 7.85 -4.85
CA ASN A 30 21.33 9.06 -4.98
C ASN A 30 21.10 9.72 -3.62
N ASN A 31 21.49 11.00 -3.48
CA ASN A 31 21.30 11.87 -2.31
C ASN A 31 19.83 12.28 -2.08
N LEU A 32 18.87 11.36 -2.27
CA LEU A 32 17.45 11.60 -2.03
C LEU A 32 17.13 11.38 -0.54
N PRO A 33 16.26 12.20 0.08
CA PRO A 33 15.77 11.93 1.42
C PRO A 33 15.16 10.53 1.54
N THR A 34 15.34 9.88 2.68
CA THR A 34 14.86 8.51 2.94
C THR A 34 13.35 8.38 2.68
N GLU A 35 12.57 9.40 3.03
CA GLU A 35 11.12 9.47 2.83
C GLU A 35 10.77 9.39 1.34
N LEU A 36 11.54 10.05 0.48
CA LEU A 36 11.31 10.05 -0.97
C LEU A 36 11.69 8.69 -1.60
N GLN A 37 12.74 8.04 -1.09
CA GLN A 37 13.09 6.69 -1.52
C GLN A 37 12.01 5.67 -1.13
N LEU A 38 11.48 5.77 0.10
CA LEU A 38 10.38 4.92 0.57
C LEU A 38 9.08 5.15 -0.21
N ALA A 39 8.76 6.42 -0.49
CA ALA A 39 7.62 6.78 -1.32
C ALA A 39 7.75 6.18 -2.72
N GLN A 40 8.92 6.29 -3.36
CA GLN A 40 9.17 5.70 -4.69
C GLN A 40 9.03 4.18 -4.69
N ALA A 41 9.62 3.48 -3.72
CA ALA A 41 9.48 2.03 -3.59
C ALA A 41 8.02 1.60 -3.38
N THR A 42 7.24 2.44 -2.69
CA THR A 42 5.80 2.21 -2.47
C THR A 42 5.01 2.40 -3.76
N LEU A 43 5.30 3.45 -4.55
CA LEU A 43 4.72 3.66 -5.88
C LEU A 43 5.05 2.50 -6.83
N ASP A 44 6.29 2.04 -6.82
CA ASP A 44 6.72 0.88 -7.63
C ASP A 44 5.96 -0.39 -7.23
N SER A 45 5.67 -0.56 -5.93
CA SER A 45 4.84 -1.67 -5.43
C SER A 45 3.39 -1.54 -5.88
N CYS A 46 2.79 -0.33 -5.85
CA CYS A 46 1.46 -0.08 -6.38
C CYS A 46 1.33 -0.47 -7.86
N ALA A 47 2.33 -0.13 -8.68
CA ALA A 47 2.37 -0.47 -10.10
C ALA A 47 2.32 -1.99 -10.36
N ILE A 48 2.78 -2.80 -9.41
CA ILE A 48 2.71 -4.26 -9.48
C ILE A 48 1.36 -4.78 -8.99
N PHE A 49 0.87 -4.29 -7.85
CA PHE A 49 -0.29 -4.88 -7.17
C PHE A 49 -1.65 -4.43 -7.71
N ILE A 50 -1.79 -3.19 -8.18
CA ILE A 50 -3.04 -2.68 -8.73
C ILE A 50 -3.53 -3.57 -9.90
N PRO A 51 -2.71 -3.89 -10.92
CA PRO A 51 -3.14 -4.79 -12.00
C PRO A 51 -3.51 -6.20 -11.54
N LEU A 52 -2.79 -6.74 -10.53
CA LEU A 52 -3.05 -8.08 -10.00
C LEU A 52 -4.42 -8.16 -9.30
N TRP A 53 -4.77 -7.12 -8.54
CA TRP A 53 -6.06 -7.06 -7.85
C TRP A 53 -7.19 -6.79 -8.82
N GLN A 54 -7.00 -5.94 -9.83
CA GLN A 54 -7.98 -5.74 -10.91
C GLN A 54 -8.28 -7.08 -11.61
N GLN A 55 -7.25 -7.86 -11.92
CA GLN A 55 -7.43 -9.20 -12.50
C GLN A 55 -8.18 -10.15 -11.55
N LYS A 56 -7.91 -10.12 -10.24
CA LYS A 56 -8.64 -10.94 -9.25
C LYS A 56 -10.11 -10.53 -9.16
N MET A 57 -10.39 -9.23 -9.13
CA MET A 57 -11.74 -8.67 -9.15
C MET A 57 -12.52 -9.15 -10.38
N ASP A 58 -11.93 -9.05 -11.58
CA ASP A 58 -12.56 -9.49 -12.84
C ASP A 58 -12.87 -10.99 -12.88
N ARG A 59 -12.04 -11.80 -12.22
CA ARG A 59 -12.30 -13.23 -12.06
C ARG A 59 -13.43 -13.48 -11.07
N LEU A 60 -13.43 -12.77 -9.94
CA LEU A 60 -14.44 -12.93 -8.89
C LEU A 60 -15.80 -12.40 -9.30
N SER A 61 -15.89 -11.34 -10.10
CA SER A 61 -17.19 -10.76 -10.51
C SER A 61 -18.10 -11.76 -11.22
N LYS A 62 -17.53 -12.82 -11.81
CA LYS A 62 -18.27 -13.89 -12.50
C LYS A 62 -18.76 -15.02 -11.59
N VAL A 63 -18.22 -15.13 -10.38
CA VAL A 63 -18.46 -16.28 -9.47
C VAL A 63 -18.91 -15.87 -8.07
N ASN A 64 -18.52 -14.68 -7.61
CA ASN A 64 -18.83 -14.10 -6.32
C ASN A 64 -18.70 -12.57 -6.38
N GLU A 65 -19.80 -11.92 -6.79
CA GLU A 65 -19.91 -10.46 -6.94
C GLU A 65 -19.62 -9.72 -5.63
N PHE A 66 -20.05 -10.25 -4.48
CA PHE A 66 -19.82 -9.61 -3.19
C PHE A 66 -18.33 -9.50 -2.84
N GLU A 67 -17.55 -10.55 -3.06
CA GLU A 67 -16.09 -10.50 -2.86
C GLU A 67 -15.41 -9.60 -3.91
N ALA A 68 -15.93 -9.56 -5.14
CA ALA A 68 -15.43 -8.65 -6.17
C ALA A 68 -15.62 -7.18 -5.76
N LEU A 69 -16.79 -6.81 -5.22
CA LEU A 69 -17.06 -5.45 -4.73
C LEU A 69 -16.12 -5.05 -3.59
N LYS A 70 -15.76 -5.96 -2.68
CA LYS A 70 -14.77 -5.68 -1.63
C LYS A 70 -13.41 -5.35 -2.21
N ILE A 71 -12.95 -6.11 -3.21
CA ILE A 71 -11.68 -5.84 -3.88
C ILE A 71 -11.75 -4.52 -4.64
N GLN A 72 -12.84 -4.26 -5.36
CA GLN A 72 -13.06 -3.01 -6.09
C GLN A 72 -12.99 -1.78 -5.19
N ASN A 73 -13.66 -1.81 -4.03
CA ASN A 73 -13.62 -0.69 -3.09
C ASN A 73 -12.20 -0.41 -2.57
N ASN A 74 -11.42 -1.46 -2.25
CA ASN A 74 -10.03 -1.30 -1.82
C ASN A 74 -9.13 -0.80 -2.96
N LEU A 75 -9.37 -1.25 -4.19
CA LEU A 75 -8.67 -0.78 -5.38
C LEU A 75 -8.89 0.72 -5.60
N ASN A 76 -10.14 1.19 -5.57
CA ASN A 76 -10.45 2.60 -5.77
C ASN A 76 -9.72 3.48 -4.73
N ILE A 77 -9.77 3.10 -3.44
CA ILE A 77 -9.08 3.82 -2.38
C ILE A 77 -7.55 3.80 -2.61
N LEU A 78 -6.99 2.67 -3.02
CA LEU A 78 -5.56 2.56 -3.31
C LEU A 78 -5.15 3.42 -4.50
N GLU A 79 -5.94 3.46 -5.56
CA GLU A 79 -5.68 4.25 -6.78
C GLU A 79 -5.69 5.75 -6.49
N GLU A 80 -6.69 6.25 -5.75
CA GLU A 80 -6.74 7.64 -5.28
C GLU A 80 -5.49 8.00 -4.48
N ASN A 81 -5.15 7.18 -3.48
CA ASN A 81 -4.02 7.45 -2.60
C ASN A 81 -2.65 7.25 -3.27
N HIS A 82 -2.58 6.41 -4.29
CA HIS A 82 -1.42 6.25 -5.16
C HIS A 82 -1.20 7.52 -5.99
N GLN A 83 -2.26 8.11 -6.55
CA GLN A 83 -2.16 9.38 -7.27
C GLN A 83 -1.68 10.51 -6.34
N ASP A 84 -2.27 10.64 -5.15
CA ASP A 84 -1.83 11.64 -4.16
C ASP A 84 -0.35 11.47 -3.80
N LEU A 85 0.11 10.23 -3.65
CA LEU A 85 1.52 9.94 -3.39
C LEU A 85 2.42 10.30 -4.58
N GLN A 86 1.98 10.06 -5.82
CA GLN A 86 2.71 10.48 -7.03
C GLN A 86 2.84 12.00 -7.13
N GLU A 87 1.78 12.74 -6.78
CA GLU A 87 1.81 14.20 -6.80
C GLU A 87 2.79 14.74 -5.75
N LEU A 88 2.82 14.15 -4.55
CA LEU A 88 3.78 14.52 -3.51
C LEU A 88 5.22 14.19 -3.90
N THR A 89 5.50 13.06 -4.55
CA THR A 89 6.88 12.72 -4.97
C THR A 89 7.40 13.57 -6.13
N ALA A 90 6.50 14.15 -6.93
CA ALA A 90 6.86 14.99 -8.08
C ALA A 90 7.34 16.41 -7.71
N LEU A 91 7.21 16.83 -6.45
CA LEU A 91 7.55 18.19 -6.02
C LEU A 91 9.07 18.44 -5.94
N ASP A 92 9.51 19.62 -6.37
CA ASP A 92 10.93 20.01 -6.31
C ASP A 92 11.39 20.31 -4.88
N LEU A 93 12.13 19.38 -4.29
CA LEU A 93 12.72 19.50 -2.96
C LEU A 93 13.63 20.74 -2.80
N LYS A 94 14.30 21.20 -3.86
CA LYS A 94 15.15 22.40 -3.78
C LYS A 94 14.30 23.66 -3.63
N SER A 95 13.16 23.72 -4.31
CA SER A 95 12.18 24.79 -4.17
C SER A 95 11.61 24.82 -2.75
N LEU A 96 11.14 23.68 -2.24
CA LEU A 96 10.57 23.56 -0.89
C LEU A 96 11.56 23.91 0.23
N ARG A 97 12.85 23.65 0.02
CA ARG A 97 13.89 24.07 0.96
C ARG A 97 14.01 25.59 1.04
N LYS A 98 13.82 26.30 -0.07
CA LYS A 98 13.90 27.78 -0.11
C LYS A 98 12.71 28.45 0.55
N THR A 99 11.52 27.82 0.49
CA THR A 99 10.31 28.34 1.13
C THR A 99 10.20 27.98 2.61
N GLY A 100 11.05 27.07 3.10
CA GLY A 100 11.01 26.57 4.49
C GLY A 100 9.94 25.50 4.72
N GLU A 101 9.22 25.07 3.68
CA GLU A 101 8.12 24.11 3.76
C GLU A 101 8.57 22.66 3.66
N LEU A 102 9.87 22.43 3.41
CA LEU A 102 10.45 21.09 3.20
C LEU A 102 10.04 20.08 4.28
N ASN A 103 10.11 20.44 5.56
CA ASN A 103 9.82 19.51 6.65
C ASN A 103 8.33 19.12 6.68
N ASN A 104 7.43 20.07 6.40
CA ASN A 104 5.99 19.81 6.33
C ASN A 104 5.68 18.88 5.16
N HIS A 105 6.31 19.13 4.02
CA HIS A 105 6.18 18.28 2.84
C HIS A 105 6.70 16.86 3.09
N LEU A 106 7.89 16.70 3.71
CA LEU A 106 8.43 15.38 4.05
C LEU A 106 7.52 14.63 5.05
N LEU A 107 6.90 15.33 5.99
CA LEU A 107 5.93 14.75 6.92
C LEU A 107 4.66 14.26 6.18
N GLN A 108 4.12 15.08 5.27
CA GLN A 108 2.99 14.69 4.41
C GLN A 108 3.33 13.47 3.56
N LEU A 109 4.49 13.49 2.91
CA LEU A 109 4.99 12.40 2.08
C LEU A 109 5.13 11.09 2.89
N SER A 110 5.74 11.16 4.07
CA SER A 110 5.90 10.00 4.97
C SER A 110 4.55 9.45 5.42
N THR A 111 3.61 10.33 5.79
CA THR A 111 2.26 9.94 6.22
C THR A 111 1.50 9.24 5.10
N GLN A 112 1.50 9.82 3.90
CA GLN A 112 0.85 9.25 2.73
C GLN A 112 1.49 7.91 2.33
N THR A 113 2.82 7.81 2.40
CA THR A 113 3.55 6.57 2.14
C THR A 113 3.12 5.45 3.08
N GLN A 114 3.06 5.73 4.40
CA GLN A 114 2.62 4.74 5.39
C GLN A 114 1.17 4.29 5.16
N TYR A 115 0.30 5.22 4.77
CA TYR A 115 -1.09 4.91 4.47
C TYR A 115 -1.23 4.00 3.26
N VAL A 116 -0.55 4.32 2.15
CA VAL A 116 -0.53 3.49 0.93
C VAL A 116 0.07 2.11 1.22
N GLN A 117 1.14 2.04 2.01
CA GLN A 117 1.74 0.76 2.44
C GLN A 117 0.74 -0.10 3.24
N ALA A 118 -0.06 0.50 4.13
CA ALA A 118 -1.09 -0.22 4.88
C ALA A 118 -2.21 -0.74 3.96
N LEU A 119 -2.62 0.05 2.96
CA LEU A 119 -3.60 -0.38 1.94
C LEU A 119 -3.07 -1.56 1.12
N LEU A 120 -1.81 -1.49 0.66
CA LEU A 120 -1.14 -2.58 -0.03
C LEU A 120 -1.09 -3.86 0.82
N ALA A 121 -0.75 -3.73 2.11
CA ALA A 121 -0.73 -4.86 3.04
C ALA A 121 -2.12 -5.51 3.18
N SER A 122 -3.15 -4.67 3.36
CA SER A 122 -4.54 -5.08 3.54
C SER A 122 -5.06 -5.83 2.32
N GLY A 123 -4.94 -5.24 1.13
CA GLY A 123 -5.43 -5.92 -0.06
C GLY A 123 -4.55 -7.10 -0.49
N LYS A 124 -3.26 -7.14 -0.11
CA LYS A 124 -2.44 -8.34 -0.28
C LYS A 124 -2.98 -9.48 0.59
N ALA A 125 -3.37 -9.20 1.83
CA ALA A 125 -4.05 -10.19 2.66
C ALA A 125 -5.37 -10.65 2.03
N ILE A 126 -6.17 -9.76 1.44
CA ILE A 126 -7.39 -10.14 0.69
C ILE A 126 -7.06 -10.97 -0.57
N TYR A 127 -5.95 -10.65 -1.23
CA TYR A 127 -5.48 -11.38 -2.40
C TYR A 127 -5.01 -12.80 -2.04
N GLU A 128 -4.26 -12.94 -0.95
CA GLU A 128 -3.65 -14.18 -0.47
C GLU A 128 -4.58 -15.05 0.39
N GLU A 129 -5.56 -14.45 1.08
CA GLU A 129 -6.64 -15.21 1.72
C GLU A 129 -7.37 -16.01 0.64
N HIS A 130 -7.02 -17.29 0.59
CA HIS A 130 -7.77 -18.30 -0.12
C HIS A 130 -9.21 -18.22 0.36
N SER A 131 -10.12 -18.10 -0.59
CA SER A 131 -11.53 -18.42 -0.44
C SER A 131 -11.69 -19.80 0.23
N GLN A 132 -11.66 -19.84 1.57
CA GLN A 132 -11.96 -21.02 2.39
C GLN A 132 -13.34 -20.92 3.07
N SER A 133 -14.12 -19.91 2.72
CA SER A 133 -15.52 -19.76 3.10
C SER A 133 -16.16 -19.01 1.94
N PHE A 134 -16.85 -19.65 0.99
CA PHE A 134 -18.12 -20.33 1.14
C PHE A 134 -18.18 -21.50 0.16
N GLY A 135 -18.12 -22.74 0.64
CA GLY A 135 -18.11 -23.90 -0.26
C GLY A 135 -18.03 -25.29 0.38
N LYS A 136 -18.44 -25.46 1.63
CA LYS A 136 -19.00 -26.74 2.11
C LYS A 136 -20.42 -26.51 2.61
N TRP A 137 -21.27 -25.93 1.77
CA TRP A 137 -22.69 -26.26 1.88
C TRP A 137 -22.79 -27.72 1.42
N LYS A 138 -22.69 -28.64 2.37
CA LYS A 138 -23.14 -30.01 2.14
C LYS A 138 -24.58 -29.90 1.64
N LYS A 139 -24.86 -30.45 0.46
CA LYS A 139 -26.20 -30.94 0.15
C LYS A 139 -26.42 -32.14 1.07
N GLU A 140 -27.06 -31.92 2.20
CA GLU A 140 -27.81 -32.95 2.93
C GLU A 140 -29.17 -32.38 3.28
#